data_AF-A0A235C8W9-F1
#
_entry.id   AF-A0A235C8W9-F1
#
_cell.length_a   1.000
_cell.length_b   1.000
_cell.length_c   1.000
_cell.angle_alpha   90.00
_cell.angle_beta   90.00
_cell.angle_gamma   90.00
#
_symmetry.space_group_name_H-M   'P 1'
#
loop_
_entity.id
_entity.type
_entity.pdbx_description
1 polymer ?
#
loop_
_entity_poly.entity_id
_entity_poly.type
_entity_poly.pdbx_seq_one_letter_code
_entity_poly.pdbx_strand_id
1 'polypeptide(L)'
;MPLSTGEPGQDYAHAVGEINDTYLTFGVGLPQVFSWQLNIGGGIVGGVLLTMFSTPLVISFMTMMMGASIVELKDIFWRIFEVTFVIGSIVTITVWLLAILVLYINRRKYKHVIAARFNRQRREACFVPEGETDPVFVPWESLSAWVIEAQGVTQYGTQRQYAMGVGFHHADSGEDYSLEFECGGLPLAIANWEAIRAYMDYEVHSLKEIQDPLDLQGPDDPPHEGLHTFYNARARMRRRYREGEVGKWYVAGWYAYHLFTLWTLPFHLTEWEIARVKRIQTREIPPAMAAWSQPLPAAQWAQPSAELRRQRERLTILRELYPQHSVFSLFTKARGTDELMVPKRKGKKGKKAKAG
;
A
#
# COMPACT_ATOMS: atom_id res chain seq x y z
N MET A 1 -11.60 19.67 5.70
CA MET A 1 -12.51 19.02 6.68
C MET A 1 -12.62 17.52 6.43
N PRO A 2 -12.17 16.69 7.38
CA PRO A 2 -12.10 15.23 7.28
C PRO A 2 -13.46 14.56 7.58
N LEU A 3 -14.30 14.51 6.56
CA LEU A 3 -15.59 13.81 6.58
C LEU A 3 -15.40 12.36 6.11
N SER A 4 -16.09 11.41 6.76
CA SER A 4 -16.07 10.01 6.35
C SER A 4 -16.75 9.84 5.00
N THR A 5 -16.12 9.14 4.07
CA THR A 5 -16.70 8.77 2.76
C THR A 5 -17.69 7.62 2.86
N GLY A 6 -17.61 6.82 3.93
CA GLY A 6 -18.44 5.63 4.14
C GLY A 6 -17.86 4.37 3.51
N GLU A 7 -16.75 4.50 2.78
CA GLU A 7 -15.95 3.39 2.30
C GLU A 7 -15.15 2.76 3.45
N PRO A 8 -14.75 1.47 3.34
CA PRO A 8 -13.93 0.83 4.35
C PRO A 8 -12.55 1.49 4.43
N GLY A 9 -12.07 1.75 5.64
CA GLY A 9 -10.69 2.20 5.87
C GLY A 9 -9.71 1.05 5.73
N GLN A 10 -9.14 0.88 4.54
CA GLN A 10 -8.20 -0.19 4.21
C GLN A 10 -6.95 0.39 3.54
N ASP A 11 -5.79 -0.18 3.84
CA ASP A 11 -4.50 0.23 3.28
C ASP A 11 -3.91 -0.89 2.42
N TYR A 12 -4.43 -1.02 1.20
CA TYR A 12 -3.92 -2.00 0.24
C TYR A 12 -2.55 -1.64 -0.33
N ALA A 13 -2.22 -0.35 -0.35
CA ALA A 13 -0.93 0.13 -0.85
C ALA A 13 0.21 -0.09 0.17
N HIS A 14 -0.10 -0.54 1.39
CA HIS A 14 0.83 -0.60 2.52
C HIS A 14 1.56 0.74 2.74
N ALA A 15 0.84 1.85 2.58
CA ALA A 15 1.36 3.20 2.77
C ALA A 15 1.47 3.59 4.26
N VAL A 16 0.72 2.90 5.12
CA VAL A 16 0.78 3.03 6.58
C VAL A 16 1.84 2.09 7.14
N GLY A 17 2.75 2.62 7.96
CA GLY A 17 3.88 1.86 8.49
C GLY A 17 3.67 1.28 9.90
N GLU A 18 3.24 2.12 10.84
CA GLU A 18 3.03 1.79 12.25
C GLU A 18 1.74 2.46 12.71
N ILE A 19 0.92 1.72 13.47
CA ILE A 19 -0.23 2.23 14.19
C ILE A 19 -0.02 1.90 15.66
N ASN A 20 -0.17 2.91 16.52
CA ASN A 20 -0.23 2.74 17.96
C ASN A 20 -1.29 3.67 18.56
N ASP A 21 -1.36 3.77 19.89
CA ASP A 21 -2.44 4.53 20.52
C ASP A 21 -2.32 6.05 20.43
N THR A 22 -1.18 6.55 19.96
CA THR A 22 -0.85 7.97 19.92
C THR A 22 -0.73 8.46 18.49
N TYR A 23 0.07 7.80 17.66
CA TYR A 23 0.32 8.17 16.28
C TYR A 23 0.23 7.01 15.27
N LEU A 24 -0.06 7.39 14.03
CA LEU A 24 0.04 6.57 12.83
C LEU A 24 1.18 7.13 11.96
N THR A 25 2.05 6.28 11.41
CA THR A 25 3.08 6.69 10.44
C THR A 25 2.62 6.44 9.01
N PHE A 26 2.93 7.37 8.11
CA PHE A 26 2.45 7.37 6.73
C PHE A 26 3.55 7.80 5.76
N GLY A 27 3.56 7.21 4.57
CA GLY A 27 4.44 7.62 3.48
C GLY A 27 5.77 6.88 3.39
N VAL A 28 6.01 5.89 4.25
CA VAL A 28 7.14 4.97 4.08
C VAL A 28 6.62 3.55 4.14
N GLY A 29 6.20 3.04 2.98
CA GLY A 29 5.80 1.66 2.83
C GLY A 29 6.96 0.71 3.13
N LEU A 30 6.63 -0.45 3.70
CA LEU A 30 7.62 -1.49 3.95
C LEU A 30 7.91 -2.27 2.66
N PRO A 31 9.16 -2.70 2.45
CA PRO A 31 9.52 -3.57 1.33
C PRO A 31 8.63 -4.82 1.28
N GLN A 32 8.15 -5.15 0.08
CA GLN A 32 7.35 -6.35 -0.18
C GLN A 32 8.24 -7.50 -0.67
N VAL A 33 7.91 -8.72 -0.27
CA VAL A 33 8.58 -9.96 -0.67
C VAL A 33 8.48 -10.17 -2.18
N PHE A 34 7.35 -9.77 -2.79
CA PHE A 34 7.14 -9.92 -4.21
C PHE A 34 8.22 -9.22 -5.05
N SER A 35 8.73 -8.07 -4.61
CA SER A 35 9.84 -7.38 -5.29
C SER A 35 11.09 -8.24 -5.36
N TRP A 36 11.47 -8.90 -4.26
CA TRP A 36 12.61 -9.82 -4.25
C TRP A 36 12.34 -11.08 -5.07
N GLN A 37 11.13 -11.64 -4.98
CA GLN A 37 10.73 -12.80 -5.80
C GLN A 37 10.75 -12.50 -7.29
N LEU A 38 10.30 -11.31 -7.71
CA LEU A 38 10.34 -10.89 -9.11
C LEU A 38 11.76 -10.69 -9.60
N ASN A 39 12.63 -10.06 -8.81
CA ASN A 39 14.03 -9.86 -9.19
C ASN A 39 14.78 -11.20 -9.29
N ILE A 40 14.66 -12.06 -8.27
CA ILE A 40 15.33 -13.37 -8.24
C ILE A 40 14.72 -14.32 -9.27
N GLY A 41 13.40 -14.53 -9.19
CA GLY A 41 12.67 -15.46 -10.03
C GLY A 41 12.65 -15.01 -11.49
N GLY A 42 12.48 -13.72 -11.77
CA GLY A 42 12.54 -13.18 -13.12
C GLY A 42 13.89 -13.41 -13.79
N GLY A 43 14.99 -13.23 -13.05
CA GLY A 43 16.33 -13.56 -13.56
C GLY A 43 16.52 -15.05 -13.84
N ILE A 44 16.16 -15.92 -12.90
CA ILE A 44 16.33 -17.38 -13.06
C ILE A 44 15.42 -17.95 -14.15
N VAL A 45 14.13 -17.62 -14.11
CA VAL A 45 13.15 -18.14 -15.07
C VAL A 45 13.33 -17.49 -16.43
N GLY A 46 13.41 -16.16 -16.49
CA GLY A 46 13.53 -15.39 -17.72
C GLY A 46 14.89 -15.52 -18.39
N GLY A 47 15.97 -15.35 -17.64
CA GLY A 47 17.32 -15.31 -18.17
C GLY A 47 17.93 -16.70 -18.39
N VAL A 48 17.80 -17.61 -17.43
CA VAL A 48 18.40 -18.94 -17.52
C VAL A 48 17.44 -19.94 -18.16
N LEU A 49 16.29 -20.22 -17.56
CA LEU A 49 15.46 -21.36 -17.98
C LEU A 49 14.80 -21.15 -19.35
N LEU A 50 14.23 -19.96 -19.60
CA LEU A 50 13.63 -19.66 -20.89
C LEU A 50 14.70 -19.65 -21.99
N THR A 51 15.81 -18.95 -21.82
CA THR A 51 16.88 -18.91 -22.85
C THR A 51 17.49 -20.29 -23.09
N MET A 52 17.78 -21.03 -22.02
CA MET A 52 18.47 -22.33 -22.06
C MET A 52 17.60 -23.45 -22.63
N PHE A 53 16.29 -23.46 -22.41
CA PHE A 53 15.43 -24.53 -22.91
C PHE A 53 14.66 -24.14 -24.17
N SER A 54 14.16 -22.91 -24.28
CA SER A 54 13.36 -22.53 -25.45
C SER A 54 14.20 -22.48 -26.73
N THR A 55 15.42 -21.94 -26.65
CA THR A 55 16.27 -21.76 -27.84
C THR A 55 16.72 -23.08 -28.45
N PRO A 56 17.26 -24.05 -27.68
CA PRO A 56 17.59 -25.37 -28.24
C PRO A 56 16.35 -26.11 -28.73
N LEU A 57 15.21 -26.03 -28.03
CA LEU A 57 13.97 -26.68 -28.49
C LEU A 57 13.48 -26.13 -29.83
N VAL A 58 13.47 -24.80 -30.01
CA VAL A 58 13.07 -24.16 -31.26
C VAL A 58 14.03 -24.53 -32.39
N ILE A 59 15.35 -24.48 -32.16
CA ILE A 59 16.32 -24.78 -33.20
C ILE A 59 16.28 -26.28 -33.55
N SER A 60 16.21 -27.18 -32.56
CA SER A 60 16.04 -28.61 -32.82
C SER A 60 14.74 -28.90 -33.58
N PHE A 61 13.64 -28.22 -33.28
CA PHE A 61 12.39 -28.35 -34.03
C PHE A 61 12.56 -27.89 -35.49
N MET A 62 13.21 -26.74 -35.72
CA MET A 62 13.53 -26.26 -37.07
C MET A 62 14.42 -27.24 -37.84
N THR A 63 15.45 -27.80 -37.20
CA THR A 63 16.33 -28.79 -37.83
C THR A 63 15.58 -30.10 -38.14
N MET A 64 14.62 -30.50 -37.31
CA MET A 64 13.76 -31.66 -37.59
C MET A 64 12.90 -31.42 -38.83
N MET A 65 12.34 -30.22 -38.99
CA MET A 65 11.58 -29.83 -40.20
C MET A 65 12.43 -29.84 -41.47
N MET A 66 13.75 -29.71 -41.35
CA MET A 66 14.71 -29.80 -42.46
C MET A 66 15.13 -31.25 -42.78
N GLY A 67 14.56 -32.25 -42.09
CA GLY A 67 14.81 -33.68 -42.37
C GLY A 67 16.00 -34.28 -41.62
N ALA A 68 16.52 -33.62 -40.57
CA ALA A 68 17.63 -34.14 -39.79
C ALA A 68 17.27 -35.41 -39.01
N SER A 69 18.25 -36.29 -38.85
CA SER A 69 18.12 -37.53 -38.08
C SER A 69 18.04 -37.27 -36.58
N ILE A 70 17.51 -38.23 -35.80
CA ILE A 70 17.42 -38.12 -34.34
C ILE A 70 18.80 -37.93 -33.66
N VAL A 71 19.86 -38.50 -34.26
CA VAL A 71 21.24 -38.36 -33.74
C VAL A 71 21.72 -36.92 -33.92
N GLU A 72 21.56 -36.36 -35.11
CA GLU A 72 21.91 -34.96 -35.41
C GLU A 72 21.11 -33.98 -34.54
N LEU A 73 19.81 -34.25 -34.32
CA LEU A 73 18.98 -33.44 -33.44
C LEU A 73 19.49 -33.38 -32.00
N LYS A 74 19.94 -34.52 -31.46
CA LYS A 74 20.52 -34.58 -30.11
C LYS A 74 21.83 -33.81 -30.03
N ASP A 75 22.70 -33.97 -31.02
CA ASP A 75 24.00 -33.28 -31.04
C ASP A 75 23.83 -31.77 -31.15
N ILE A 76 22.92 -31.31 -32.03
CA ILE A 76 22.60 -29.89 -32.19
C ILE A 76 21.97 -29.33 -30.91
N PHE A 77 21.04 -30.07 -30.29
CA PHE A 77 20.41 -29.66 -29.04
C PHE A 77 21.46 -29.38 -27.97
N TRP A 78 22.37 -30.33 -27.71
CA TRP A 78 23.38 -30.18 -26.66
C TRP A 78 24.37 -29.05 -26.94
N ARG A 79 24.82 -28.90 -28.19
CA ARG A 79 25.72 -27.79 -28.58
C ARG A 79 25.08 -26.43 -28.34
N ILE A 80 23.82 -26.27 -28.73
CA ILE A 80 23.09 -25.01 -28.54
C ILE A 80 22.78 -24.80 -27.05
N PHE A 81 22.43 -25.86 -26.33
CA PHE A 81 22.20 -25.82 -24.89
C PHE A 81 23.41 -25.29 -24.15
N GLU A 82 24.62 -25.79 -24.42
CA GLU A 82 25.86 -25.32 -23.78
C GLU A 82 26.10 -23.82 -24.04
N VAL A 83 25.98 -23.38 -25.29
CA VAL A 83 26.19 -21.97 -25.67
C VAL A 83 25.14 -21.07 -25.02
N THR A 84 23.87 -21.45 -25.10
CA THR A 84 22.76 -20.67 -24.55
C THR A 84 22.74 -20.66 -23.02
N PHE A 85 23.23 -21.71 -22.38
CA PHE A 85 23.44 -21.75 -20.93
C PHE A 85 24.47 -20.71 -20.49
N VAL A 86 25.63 -20.64 -21.17
CA VAL A 86 26.68 -19.66 -20.84
C VAL A 86 26.16 -18.23 -21.06
N ILE A 87 25.55 -17.96 -22.22
CA ILE A 87 25.01 -16.63 -22.54
C ILE A 87 23.89 -16.25 -21.57
N GLY A 88 22.93 -17.14 -21.33
CA GLY A 88 21.82 -16.91 -20.40
C GLY A 88 22.28 -16.65 -18.97
N SER A 89 23.33 -17.34 -18.52
CA SER A 89 23.94 -17.12 -17.21
C SER A 89 24.57 -15.73 -17.10
N ILE A 90 25.32 -15.30 -18.13
CA ILE A 90 25.93 -13.96 -18.17
C ILE A 90 24.84 -12.88 -18.13
N VAL A 91 23.83 -12.99 -18.99
CA VAL A 91 22.71 -12.03 -19.05
C VAL A 91 22.01 -11.95 -17.70
N THR A 92 21.73 -13.09 -17.06
CA THR A 92 21.07 -13.14 -15.75
C THR A 92 21.88 -12.42 -14.68
N ILE A 93 23.19 -12.69 -14.61
CA ILE A 93 24.08 -12.01 -13.66
C ILE A 93 24.09 -10.50 -13.91
N THR A 94 24.19 -10.06 -15.17
CA THR A 94 24.18 -8.63 -15.51
C THR A 94 22.85 -7.96 -15.12
N VAL A 95 21.71 -8.60 -15.38
CA VAL A 95 20.38 -8.09 -15.00
C VAL A 95 20.26 -8.00 -13.48
N TRP A 96 20.74 -9.01 -12.74
CA TRP A 96 20.75 -8.97 -11.27
C TRP A 96 21.65 -7.87 -10.72
N LEU A 97 22.84 -7.68 -11.26
CA LEU A 97 23.74 -6.59 -10.86
C LEU A 97 23.08 -5.22 -11.10
N LEU A 98 22.42 -5.05 -12.25
CA LEU A 98 21.69 -3.82 -12.57
C LEU A 98 20.51 -3.63 -11.61
N ALA A 99 19.72 -4.67 -11.33
CA ALA A 99 18.60 -4.60 -10.40
C ALA A 99 19.07 -4.25 -8.98
N ILE A 100 20.16 -4.87 -8.49
CA ILE A 100 20.77 -4.54 -7.19
C ILE A 100 21.25 -3.09 -7.18
N LEU A 101 21.87 -2.61 -8.26
CA LEU A 101 22.31 -1.22 -8.38
C LEU A 101 21.13 -0.24 -8.34
N VAL A 102 20.06 -0.50 -9.10
CA VAL A 102 18.85 0.32 -9.09
C VAL A 102 18.22 0.33 -7.71
N LEU A 103 18.06 -0.84 -7.07
CA LEU A 103 17.57 -0.95 -5.70
C LEU A 103 18.46 -0.17 -4.73
N TYR A 104 19.78 -0.24 -4.88
CA TYR A 104 20.72 0.48 -4.04
C TYR A 104 20.62 2.00 -4.19
N ILE A 105 20.55 2.48 -5.43
CA ILE A 105 20.39 3.91 -5.75
C ILE A 105 19.04 4.41 -5.21
N ASN A 106 17.95 3.69 -5.48
CA ASN A 106 16.63 4.09 -5.03
C ASN A 106 16.56 4.14 -3.49
N ARG A 107 17.11 3.10 -2.83
CA ARG A 107 17.19 3.03 -1.36
C ARG A 107 18.10 4.08 -0.72
N ARG A 108 19.05 4.68 -1.47
CA ARG A 108 19.82 5.82 -0.96
C ARG A 108 18.98 7.09 -0.86
N LYS A 109 18.01 7.29 -1.78
CA LYS A 109 17.12 8.45 -1.76
C LYS A 109 16.18 8.42 -0.54
N TYR A 110 15.64 7.25 -0.21
CA TYR A 110 14.76 7.08 0.96
C TYR A 110 15.44 7.20 2.32
N LYS A 111 16.78 7.36 2.40
CA LYS A 111 17.46 7.45 3.70
C LYS A 111 17.01 8.69 4.48
N HIS A 112 16.80 9.80 3.79
CA HIS A 112 16.55 11.11 4.39
C HIS A 112 15.06 11.47 4.49
N VAL A 113 14.18 10.58 4.04
CA VAL A 113 12.73 10.83 4.06
C VAL A 113 12.18 10.35 5.40
N ILE A 114 11.79 11.30 6.25
CA ILE A 114 11.13 11.02 7.52
C ILE A 114 9.64 10.82 7.27
N ALA A 115 9.10 9.69 7.73
CA ALA A 115 7.68 9.37 7.57
C ALA A 115 6.80 10.43 8.26
N ALA A 116 5.75 10.88 7.57
CA ALA A 116 4.74 11.74 8.17
C ALA A 116 4.04 11.01 9.32
N ARG A 117 3.64 11.74 10.37
CA ARG A 117 2.93 11.17 11.51
C ARG A 117 1.60 11.86 11.74
N PHE A 118 0.57 11.08 12.03
CA PHE A 118 -0.75 11.56 12.39
C PHE A 118 -1.01 11.26 13.85
N ASN A 119 -1.16 12.27 14.70
CA ASN A 119 -1.41 12.09 16.13
C ASN A 119 -2.89 12.32 16.44
N ARG A 120 -3.58 11.25 16.83
CA ARG A 120 -5.03 11.27 17.09
C ARG A 120 -5.40 11.92 18.43
N GLN A 121 -4.47 11.96 19.39
CA GLN A 121 -4.67 12.60 20.70
C GLN A 121 -4.57 14.12 20.59
N ARG A 122 -3.63 14.61 19.77
CA ARG A 122 -3.46 16.04 19.47
C ARG A 122 -4.37 16.53 18.34
N ARG A 123 -4.89 15.61 17.51
CA ARG A 123 -5.58 15.91 16.24
C ARG A 123 -4.74 16.79 15.33
N GLU A 124 -3.50 16.40 15.13
CA GLU A 124 -2.50 17.09 14.31
C GLU A 124 -1.73 16.09 13.44
N ALA A 125 -1.20 16.56 12.33
CA ALA A 125 -0.27 15.84 11.47
C ALA A 125 1.10 16.53 11.52
N CYS A 126 2.16 15.73 11.50
CA CYS A 126 3.54 16.19 11.51
C CYS A 126 4.19 15.77 10.20
N PHE A 127 4.70 16.75 9.46
CA PHE A 127 5.46 16.56 8.23
C PHE A 127 6.88 17.08 8.44
N VAL A 128 7.86 16.44 7.82
CA VAL A 128 9.23 16.95 7.78
C VAL A 128 9.59 17.06 6.30
N PRO A 129 9.63 18.28 5.74
CA PRO A 129 9.98 18.49 4.35
C PRO A 129 11.35 17.91 3.99
N GLU A 130 11.53 17.48 2.74
CA GLU A 130 12.77 16.88 2.29
C GLU A 130 13.92 17.90 2.37
N GLY A 131 14.93 17.62 3.20
CA GLY A 131 16.09 18.49 3.39
C GLY A 131 15.97 19.48 4.56
N GLU A 132 14.80 19.59 5.19
CA GLU A 132 14.61 20.37 6.41
C GLU A 132 14.68 19.48 7.65
N THR A 133 15.22 20.02 8.75
CA THR A 133 15.28 19.31 10.04
C THR A 133 14.10 19.61 10.95
N ASP A 134 13.39 20.70 10.67
CA ASP A 134 12.34 21.20 11.55
C ASP A 134 10.99 20.63 11.15
N PRO A 135 10.29 19.93 12.07
CA PRO A 135 8.98 19.37 11.78
C PRO A 135 7.90 20.46 11.72
N VAL A 136 7.04 20.37 10.73
CA VAL A 136 5.86 21.22 10.57
C VAL A 136 4.65 20.50 11.14
N PHE A 137 4.01 21.12 12.14
CA PHE A 137 2.80 20.60 12.79
C PHE A 137 1.56 21.29 12.21
N VAL A 138 0.64 20.48 11.71
CA VAL A 138 -0.54 20.94 10.98
C VAL A 138 -1.79 20.42 11.67
N PRO A 139 -2.79 21.27 11.98
CA PRO A 139 -4.06 20.81 12.50
C PRO A 139 -4.73 19.80 11.53
N TRP A 140 -5.25 18.70 12.07
CA TRP A 140 -5.88 17.64 11.27
C TRP A 140 -7.03 18.16 10.39
N GLU A 141 -7.77 19.16 10.87
CA GLU A 141 -8.94 19.69 10.17
C GLU A 141 -8.58 20.64 9.00
N SER A 142 -7.37 21.19 8.99
CA SER A 142 -6.83 22.03 7.90
C SER A 142 -6.11 21.24 6.82
N LEU A 143 -5.81 19.96 7.08
CA LEU A 143 -5.18 19.09 6.10
C LEU A 143 -6.12 18.86 4.90
N SER A 144 -5.54 18.90 3.71
CA SER A 144 -6.21 18.55 2.46
C SER A 144 -5.79 17.15 2.01
N ALA A 145 -6.74 16.39 1.50
CA ALA A 145 -6.50 15.11 0.87
C ALA A 145 -7.19 15.08 -0.49
N TRP A 146 -6.53 14.47 -1.47
CA TRP A 146 -7.02 14.40 -2.84
C TRP A 146 -6.68 13.05 -3.46
N VAL A 147 -7.38 12.74 -4.55
CA VAL A 147 -7.06 11.63 -5.44
C VAL A 147 -6.73 12.21 -6.80
N ILE A 148 -5.60 11.78 -7.35
CA ILE A 148 -5.16 12.10 -8.70
C ILE A 148 -5.64 10.97 -9.61
N GLU A 149 -6.26 11.34 -10.73
CA GLU A 149 -6.55 10.42 -11.82
C GLU A 149 -5.79 10.90 -13.06
N ALA A 150 -4.86 10.09 -13.54
CA ALA A 150 -4.18 10.30 -14.80
C ALA A 150 -4.74 9.32 -15.85
N GLN A 151 -5.16 9.84 -17.00
CA GLN A 151 -5.71 9.03 -18.08
C GLN A 151 -4.87 9.18 -19.35
N GLY A 152 -4.36 8.06 -19.86
CA GLY A 152 -3.70 7.95 -21.17
C GLY A 152 -4.56 7.18 -22.16
N VAL A 153 -4.71 7.70 -23.38
CA VAL A 153 -5.38 7.00 -24.48
C VAL A 153 -4.33 6.44 -25.43
N THR A 154 -4.34 5.13 -25.64
CA THR A 154 -3.43 4.43 -26.55
C THR A 154 -4.23 3.66 -27.61
N GLN A 155 -3.55 3.18 -28.66
CA GLN A 155 -4.17 2.28 -29.65
C GLN A 155 -4.72 0.99 -29.02
N TYR A 156 -4.24 0.61 -27.83
CA TYR A 156 -4.65 -0.58 -27.09
C TYR A 156 -5.74 -0.30 -26.04
N GLY A 157 -6.27 0.93 -26.00
CA GLY A 157 -7.32 1.34 -25.09
C GLY A 157 -6.89 2.43 -24.11
N THR A 158 -7.79 2.73 -23.17
CA THR A 158 -7.61 3.76 -22.15
C THR A 158 -6.93 3.17 -20.92
N GLN A 159 -5.76 3.69 -20.57
CA GLN A 159 -5.07 3.38 -19.33
C GLN A 159 -5.35 4.48 -18.30
N ARG A 160 -5.70 4.08 -17.08
CA ARG A 160 -5.94 5.00 -15.96
C ARG A 160 -5.01 4.64 -14.82
N GLN A 161 -4.41 5.66 -14.23
CA GLN A 161 -3.57 5.55 -13.05
C GLN A 161 -4.16 6.44 -11.98
N TYR A 162 -4.12 5.98 -10.74
CA TYR A 162 -4.63 6.71 -9.59
C TYR A 162 -3.50 6.95 -8.59
N ALA A 163 -3.56 8.04 -7.87
CA ALA A 163 -2.69 8.29 -6.71
C ALA A 163 -3.48 8.98 -5.62
N MET A 164 -3.09 8.79 -4.37
CA MET A 164 -3.65 9.52 -3.23
C MET A 164 -2.60 10.50 -2.72
N GLY A 165 -3.01 11.74 -2.49
CA GLY A 165 -2.20 12.78 -1.87
C GLY A 165 -2.79 13.29 -0.56
N VAL A 166 -1.91 13.62 0.39
CA VAL A 166 -2.23 14.49 1.53
C VAL A 166 -1.28 15.66 1.55
N GLY A 167 -1.75 16.83 1.97
CA GLY A 167 -0.91 18.00 2.03
C GLY A 167 -1.58 19.21 2.64
N PHE A 168 -0.81 20.28 2.69
CA PHE A 168 -1.22 21.55 3.27
C PHE A 168 -0.43 22.70 2.66
N HIS A 169 -1.04 23.88 2.67
CA HIS A 169 -0.38 25.12 2.33
C HIS A 169 0.32 25.67 3.58
N HIS A 170 1.63 25.90 3.51
CA HIS A 170 2.38 26.48 4.61
C HIS A 170 2.39 28.00 4.51
N ALA A 171 1.62 28.67 5.37
CA ALA A 171 1.43 30.12 5.30
C ALA A 171 2.73 30.92 5.47
N ASP A 172 3.69 30.41 6.26
CA ASP A 172 4.93 31.14 6.58
C ASP A 172 5.97 31.06 5.45
N SER A 173 6.06 29.93 4.72
CA SER A 173 6.94 29.80 3.55
C SER A 173 6.24 30.16 2.23
N GLY A 174 4.90 30.12 2.19
CA GLY A 174 4.11 30.25 0.98
C GLY A 174 4.16 29.04 0.05
N GLU A 175 4.75 27.92 0.50
CA GLU A 175 4.91 26.70 -0.28
C GLU A 175 3.83 25.65 0.05
N ASP A 176 3.49 24.82 -0.95
CA ASP A 176 2.59 23.69 -0.79
C ASP A 176 3.39 22.42 -0.52
N TYR A 177 3.15 21.80 0.64
CA TYR A 177 3.73 20.51 0.96
C TYR A 177 2.74 19.40 0.69
N SER A 178 3.17 18.38 -0.05
CA SER A 178 2.36 17.22 -0.39
C SER A 178 3.13 15.92 -0.20
N LEU A 179 2.40 14.87 0.17
CA LEU A 179 2.86 13.50 0.17
C LEU A 179 1.89 12.68 -0.67
N GLU A 180 2.41 12.11 -1.75
CA GLU A 180 1.61 11.40 -2.75
C GLU A 180 2.16 9.98 -2.95
N PHE A 181 1.26 9.02 -3.19
CA PHE A 181 1.63 7.66 -3.54
C PHE A 181 0.64 7.06 -4.54
N GLU A 182 1.16 6.19 -5.41
CA GLU A 182 0.38 5.52 -6.44
C GLU A 182 -0.60 4.50 -5.84
N CYS A 183 -1.80 4.45 -6.40
CA CYS A 183 -2.89 3.57 -6.01
C CYS A 183 -3.37 2.77 -7.23
N GLY A 184 -3.67 1.48 -7.04
CA GLY A 184 -4.18 0.63 -8.13
C GLY A 184 -5.59 0.96 -8.62
N GLY A 185 -6.29 1.90 -7.99
CA GLY A 185 -7.66 2.28 -8.33
C GLY A 185 -8.21 3.41 -7.45
N LEU A 186 -9.21 4.13 -7.95
CA LEU A 186 -9.92 5.19 -7.20
C LEU A 186 -10.47 4.70 -5.85
N PRO A 187 -11.18 3.54 -5.75
CA PRO A 187 -11.67 3.06 -4.46
C PRO A 187 -10.54 2.76 -3.47
N LEU A 188 -9.38 2.30 -3.95
CA LEU A 188 -8.22 2.02 -3.10
C LEU A 188 -7.62 3.30 -2.54
N ALA A 189 -7.52 4.35 -3.37
CA ALA A 189 -7.08 5.67 -2.92
C ALA A 189 -8.00 6.26 -1.84
N ILE A 190 -9.32 6.10 -2.01
CA ILE A 190 -10.31 6.53 -1.02
C ILE A 190 -10.22 5.68 0.26
N ALA A 191 -10.06 4.36 0.14
CA ALA A 191 -9.93 3.46 1.29
C ALA A 191 -8.69 3.80 2.13
N ASN A 192 -7.57 4.12 1.48
CA ASN A 192 -6.34 4.56 2.13
C ASN A 192 -6.55 5.86 2.92
N TRP A 193 -7.26 6.84 2.36
CA TRP A 193 -7.66 8.04 3.11
C TRP A 193 -8.57 7.71 4.29
N GLU A 194 -9.56 6.84 4.09
CA GLU A 194 -10.44 6.41 5.17
C GLU A 194 -9.68 5.68 6.27
N ALA A 195 -8.62 4.93 5.97
CA ALA A 195 -7.78 4.29 7.00
C ALA A 195 -7.15 5.34 7.94
N ILE A 196 -6.58 6.41 7.38
CA ILE A 196 -6.00 7.52 8.16
C ILE A 196 -7.11 8.24 8.96
N ARG A 197 -8.24 8.56 8.30
CA ARG A 197 -9.34 9.27 8.95
C ARG A 197 -9.97 8.45 10.09
N ALA A 198 -10.23 7.17 9.85
CA ALA A 198 -10.80 6.23 10.82
C ALA A 198 -9.86 6.09 12.03
N TYR A 199 -8.54 6.01 11.81
CA TYR A 199 -7.56 6.07 12.90
C TYR A 199 -7.66 7.37 13.71
N MET A 200 -7.74 8.53 13.04
CA MET A 200 -7.86 9.84 13.68
C MET A 200 -9.17 10.05 14.45
N ASP A 201 -10.20 9.27 14.12
CA ASP A 201 -11.51 9.26 14.78
C ASP A 201 -11.70 8.09 15.75
N TYR A 202 -10.64 7.33 16.07
CA TYR A 202 -10.67 6.18 16.99
C TYR A 202 -11.61 5.04 16.53
N GLU A 203 -11.81 4.88 15.22
CA GLU A 203 -12.56 3.77 14.63
C GLU A 203 -11.65 2.56 14.32
N VAL A 204 -10.35 2.80 14.13
CA VAL A 204 -9.32 1.79 13.86
C VAL A 204 -8.24 1.85 14.95
N HIS A 205 -7.81 0.67 15.41
CA HIS A 205 -6.85 0.57 16.52
C HIS A 205 -5.59 -0.21 16.19
N SER A 206 -5.56 -1.00 15.12
CA SER A 206 -4.40 -1.80 14.75
C SER A 206 -4.09 -1.77 13.26
N LEU A 207 -2.82 -2.02 12.92
CA LEU A 207 -2.38 -2.11 11.54
C LEU A 207 -3.00 -3.33 10.82
N LYS A 208 -3.24 -4.41 11.57
CA LYS A 208 -3.87 -5.63 11.03
C LYS A 208 -5.30 -5.38 10.54
N GLU A 209 -6.09 -4.56 11.23
CA GLU A 209 -7.46 -4.19 10.82
C GLU A 209 -7.53 -3.56 9.42
N ILE A 210 -6.51 -2.77 9.04
CA ILE A 210 -6.51 -2.02 7.78
C ILE A 210 -5.74 -2.73 6.65
N GLN A 211 -4.75 -3.57 6.96
CA GLN A 211 -3.88 -4.24 5.98
C GLN A 211 -4.18 -5.72 5.77
N ASP A 212 -4.89 -6.38 6.69
CA ASP A 212 -5.21 -7.81 6.59
C ASP A 212 -6.72 -8.09 6.63
N PRO A 213 -7.51 -7.56 5.67
CA PRO A 213 -8.96 -7.76 5.65
C PRO A 213 -9.38 -9.22 5.39
N LEU A 214 -8.45 -10.07 4.95
CA LEU A 214 -8.69 -11.48 4.63
C LEU A 214 -8.15 -12.44 5.72
N ASP A 215 -7.65 -11.91 6.84
CA ASP A 215 -7.05 -12.67 7.95
C ASP A 215 -6.01 -13.70 7.48
N LEU A 216 -5.14 -13.25 6.58
CA LEU A 216 -4.03 -14.03 6.03
C LEU A 216 -2.83 -14.09 6.98
N GLN A 217 -2.74 -13.19 7.94
CA GLN A 217 -1.74 -13.20 8.99
C GLN A 217 -2.27 -13.93 10.22
N GLY A 218 -1.39 -14.66 10.89
CA GLY A 218 -1.68 -15.24 12.20
C GLY A 218 -1.97 -14.17 13.26
N PRO A 219 -2.43 -14.56 14.46
CA PRO A 219 -2.68 -13.62 15.56
C PRO A 219 -1.41 -12.90 16.05
N ASP A 220 -0.28 -13.60 16.07
CA ASP A 220 1.00 -13.10 16.62
C ASP A 220 2.02 -12.70 15.53
N ASP A 221 1.58 -12.60 14.27
CA ASP A 221 2.48 -12.28 13.19
C ASP A 221 2.85 -10.79 13.19
N PRO A 222 4.11 -10.44 12.83
CA PRO A 222 4.48 -9.07 12.59
C PRO A 222 3.63 -8.45 11.47
N PRO A 223 3.29 -7.16 11.56
CA PRO A 223 2.44 -6.49 10.57
C PRO A 223 3.26 -6.03 9.34
N HIS A 224 4.01 -6.96 8.75
CA HIS A 224 4.80 -6.77 7.55
C HIS A 224 5.07 -8.11 6.89
N GLU A 225 5.42 -8.16 5.61
CA GLU A 225 5.77 -9.44 4.99
C GLU A 225 7.12 -9.97 5.50
N GLY A 226 7.27 -11.30 5.55
CA GLY A 226 8.47 -11.95 6.07
C GLY A 226 8.37 -13.47 6.09
N LEU A 227 9.20 -14.13 6.91
CA LEU A 227 9.31 -15.58 6.92
C LEU A 227 8.01 -16.26 7.39
N HIS A 228 7.29 -15.63 8.32
CA HIS A 228 5.96 -16.09 8.76
C HIS A 228 4.96 -16.15 7.58
N THR A 229 5.02 -15.18 6.65
CA THR A 229 4.17 -15.14 5.45
C THR A 229 4.35 -16.41 4.60
N PHE A 230 5.60 -16.88 4.44
CA PHE A 230 5.90 -18.12 3.72
C PHE A 230 5.29 -19.34 4.41
N TYR A 231 5.49 -19.46 5.74
CA TYR A 231 4.98 -20.61 6.48
C TYR A 231 3.46 -20.64 6.53
N ASN A 232 2.81 -19.48 6.67
CA ASN A 232 1.36 -19.36 6.63
C ASN A 232 0.81 -19.70 5.23
N ALA A 233 1.44 -19.19 4.18
CA ALA A 233 1.07 -19.55 2.81
C ALA A 233 1.21 -21.05 2.55
N ARG A 234 2.28 -21.68 3.06
CA ARG A 234 2.48 -23.14 2.97
C ARG A 234 1.44 -23.92 3.77
N ALA A 235 1.13 -23.49 4.98
CA ALA A 235 0.12 -24.11 5.83
C ALA A 235 -1.27 -24.01 5.19
N ARG A 236 -1.63 -22.84 4.66
CA ARG A 236 -2.86 -22.64 3.87
C ARG A 236 -2.89 -23.52 2.65
N MET A 237 -1.85 -23.53 1.82
CA MET A 237 -1.78 -24.39 0.63
C MET A 237 -2.02 -25.87 0.98
N ARG A 238 -1.38 -26.36 2.06
CA ARG A 238 -1.58 -27.74 2.55
C ARG A 238 -3.00 -27.98 3.06
N ARG A 239 -3.57 -27.02 3.78
CA ARG A 239 -4.96 -27.07 4.27
C ARG A 239 -5.93 -27.20 3.09
N ARG A 240 -5.83 -26.28 2.12
CA ARG A 240 -6.65 -26.27 0.90
C ARG A 240 -6.54 -27.58 0.11
N TYR A 241 -5.35 -28.20 0.07
CA TYR A 241 -5.18 -29.50 -0.57
C TYR A 241 -5.89 -30.63 0.20
N ARG A 242 -5.80 -30.65 1.54
CA ARG A 242 -6.51 -31.64 2.37
C ARG A 242 -8.03 -31.48 2.28
N GLU A 243 -8.51 -30.24 2.15
CA GLU A 243 -9.93 -29.90 2.02
C GLU A 243 -10.46 -30.12 0.59
N GLY A 244 -9.60 -30.48 -0.37
CA GLY A 244 -9.98 -30.71 -1.76
C GLY A 244 -10.26 -29.43 -2.55
N GLU A 245 -9.99 -28.24 -1.99
CA GLU A 245 -10.15 -26.96 -2.68
C GLU A 245 -9.15 -26.78 -3.84
N VAL A 246 -8.00 -27.46 -3.77
CA VAL A 246 -6.95 -27.40 -4.78
C VAL A 246 -6.42 -28.78 -5.14
N GLY A 247 -6.10 -29.00 -6.42
CA GLY A 247 -5.55 -30.25 -6.91
C GLY A 247 -4.02 -30.37 -6.74
N LYS A 248 -3.50 -31.58 -6.99
CA LYS A 248 -2.04 -31.88 -6.92
C LYS A 248 -1.16 -30.96 -7.78
N TRP A 249 -1.68 -30.48 -8.92
CA TRP A 249 -0.95 -29.58 -9.81
C TRP A 249 -0.77 -28.19 -9.23
N TYR A 250 -1.73 -27.69 -8.46
CA TYR A 250 -1.58 -26.43 -7.73
C TYR A 250 -0.47 -26.54 -6.69
N VAL A 251 -0.43 -27.65 -5.95
CA VAL A 251 0.63 -27.93 -4.97
C VAL A 251 2.00 -28.00 -5.66
N ALA A 252 2.11 -28.76 -6.75
CA ALA A 252 3.34 -28.84 -7.53
C ALA A 252 3.81 -27.47 -8.05
N GLY A 253 2.88 -26.67 -8.59
CA GLY A 253 3.15 -25.30 -9.04
C GLY A 253 3.61 -24.38 -7.91
N TRP A 254 3.00 -24.49 -6.72
CA TRP A 254 3.41 -23.73 -5.55
C TRP A 254 4.86 -24.04 -5.14
N TYR A 255 5.25 -25.32 -5.11
CA TYR A 255 6.63 -25.73 -4.83
C TYR A 255 7.60 -25.30 -5.93
N ALA A 256 7.21 -25.44 -7.20
CA ALA A 256 8.03 -25.03 -8.34
C ALA A 256 8.28 -23.51 -8.34
N TYR A 257 7.24 -22.71 -8.12
CA TYR A 257 7.34 -21.25 -7.99
C TYR A 257 8.38 -20.87 -6.93
N HIS A 258 8.25 -21.41 -5.72
CA HIS A 258 9.19 -21.10 -4.65
C HIS A 258 10.60 -21.63 -4.93
N LEU A 259 10.75 -22.79 -5.58
CA LEU A 259 12.07 -23.29 -5.99
C LEU A 259 12.76 -22.29 -6.93
N PHE A 260 12.05 -21.77 -7.93
CA PHE A 260 12.60 -20.82 -8.89
C PHE A 260 12.82 -19.41 -8.32
N THR A 261 12.23 -19.09 -7.17
CA THR A 261 12.51 -17.86 -6.43
C THR A 261 13.52 -18.06 -5.29
N LEU A 262 14.32 -19.13 -5.29
CA LEU A 262 15.29 -19.47 -4.22
C LEU A 262 14.65 -19.69 -2.84
N TRP A 263 13.48 -20.32 -2.84
CA TRP A 263 12.77 -20.81 -1.67
C TRP A 263 12.42 -19.70 -0.66
N THR A 264 12.99 -19.75 0.55
CA THR A 264 12.76 -18.78 1.63
C THR A 264 13.69 -17.56 1.56
N LEU A 265 14.67 -17.54 0.65
CA LEU A 265 15.64 -16.45 0.56
C LEU A 265 14.99 -15.06 0.36
N PRO A 266 13.98 -14.87 -0.52
CA PRO A 266 13.34 -13.56 -0.68
C PRO A 266 12.71 -13.04 0.63
N PHE A 267 12.18 -13.94 1.45
CA PHE A 267 11.55 -13.58 2.72
C PHE A 267 12.58 -13.11 3.75
N HIS A 268 13.72 -13.79 3.85
CA HIS A 268 14.83 -13.34 4.71
C HIS A 268 15.42 -11.99 4.26
N LEU A 269 15.56 -11.78 2.95
CA LEU A 269 16.04 -10.50 2.41
C LEU A 269 15.06 -9.36 2.72
N THR A 270 13.76 -9.64 2.66
CA THR A 270 12.71 -8.69 3.00
C THR A 270 12.75 -8.33 4.48
N GLU A 271 12.84 -9.31 5.38
CA GLU A 271 12.98 -9.05 6.83
C GLU A 271 14.23 -8.24 7.17
N TRP A 272 15.37 -8.58 6.56
CA TRP A 272 16.61 -7.82 6.71
C TRP A 272 16.45 -6.37 6.26
N GLU A 273 15.77 -6.16 5.14
CA GLU A 273 15.53 -4.83 4.58
C GLU A 273 14.56 -4.02 5.45
N ILE A 274 13.47 -4.62 5.91
CA ILE A 274 12.52 -4.01 6.84
C ILE A 274 13.24 -3.59 8.13
N ALA A 275 14.05 -4.47 8.70
CA ALA A 275 14.83 -4.16 9.90
C ALA A 275 15.84 -3.03 9.67
N ARG A 276 16.38 -2.90 8.45
CA ARG A 276 17.23 -1.78 8.07
C ARG A 276 16.44 -0.48 7.93
N VAL A 277 15.29 -0.50 7.26
CA VAL A 277 14.41 0.68 7.07
C VAL A 277 13.94 1.21 8.42
N LYS A 278 13.40 0.33 9.28
CA LYS A 278 12.97 0.70 10.63
C LYS A 278 14.09 1.36 11.44
N ARG A 279 15.32 0.81 11.39
CA ARG A 279 16.48 1.41 12.07
C ARG A 279 16.85 2.80 11.57
N ILE A 280 16.72 3.06 10.27
CA ILE A 280 16.98 4.38 9.69
C ILE A 280 15.89 5.35 10.14
N GLN A 281 14.63 4.96 9.97
CA GLN A 281 13.48 5.76 10.37
C GLN A 281 13.47 6.12 11.85
N THR A 282 13.95 5.25 12.75
CA THR A 282 14.02 5.57 14.18
C THR A 282 15.15 6.55 14.51
N ARG A 283 16.25 6.54 13.75
CA ARG A 283 17.44 7.36 14.05
C ARG A 283 17.35 8.78 13.52
N GLU A 284 16.59 9.00 12.45
CA GLU A 284 16.51 10.30 11.77
C GLU A 284 15.32 11.17 12.25
N ILE A 285 14.61 10.78 13.32
CA ILE A 285 13.47 11.57 13.83
C ILE A 285 13.96 12.84 14.55
N PRO A 286 13.50 14.04 14.15
CA PRO A 286 13.82 15.28 14.84
C PRO A 286 13.35 15.26 16.31
N PRO A 287 14.12 15.83 17.26
CA PRO A 287 13.75 15.83 18.69
C PRO A 287 12.35 16.41 18.97
N ALA A 288 11.96 17.45 18.24
CA ALA A 288 10.63 18.05 18.36
C ALA A 288 9.51 17.08 17.96
N MET A 289 9.68 16.33 16.87
CA MET A 289 8.74 15.29 16.43
C MET A 289 8.68 14.13 17.44
N ALA A 290 9.82 13.72 18.01
CA ALA A 290 9.89 12.68 19.02
C ALA A 290 9.14 13.07 20.31
N ALA A 291 9.30 14.31 20.78
CA ALA A 291 8.58 14.85 21.93
C ALA A 291 7.08 14.99 21.65
N TRP A 292 6.70 15.49 20.47
CA TRP A 292 5.30 15.60 20.05
C TRP A 292 4.60 14.24 19.94
N SER A 293 5.34 13.18 19.60
CA SER A 293 4.84 11.80 19.46
C SER A 293 4.62 11.08 20.81
N GLN A 294 4.96 11.70 21.95
CA GLN A 294 4.70 11.12 23.26
C GLN A 294 3.21 11.19 23.62
N PRO A 295 2.68 10.19 24.35
CA PRO A 295 1.28 10.16 24.73
C PRO A 295 0.92 11.32 25.66
N LEU A 296 -0.27 11.88 25.45
CA LEU A 296 -0.89 12.88 26.31
C LEU A 296 -1.84 12.24 27.31
N PRO A 297 -1.98 12.82 28.52
CA PRO A 297 -3.08 12.47 29.42
C PRO A 297 -4.43 12.66 28.74
N ALA A 298 -5.39 11.78 28.99
CA ALA A 298 -6.72 11.80 28.35
C ALA A 298 -7.45 13.15 28.50
N ALA A 299 -7.23 13.87 29.60
CA ALA A 299 -7.79 15.20 29.84
C ALA A 299 -7.29 16.28 28.86
N GLN A 300 -6.14 16.06 28.20
CA GLN A 300 -5.52 16.98 27.26
C GLN A 300 -5.79 16.59 25.80
N TRP A 301 -6.61 15.56 25.55
CA TRP A 301 -6.91 15.12 24.20
C TRP A 301 -7.77 16.16 23.47
N ALA A 302 -7.29 16.59 22.31
CA ALA A 302 -7.98 17.53 21.45
C ALA A 302 -9.29 16.91 20.94
N GLN A 303 -10.35 17.70 20.98
CA GLN A 303 -11.67 17.28 20.54
C GLN A 303 -11.96 17.80 19.13
N PRO A 304 -12.78 17.08 18.33
CA PRO A 304 -13.22 17.58 17.04
C PRO A 304 -13.87 18.96 17.17
N SER A 305 -13.61 19.87 16.23
CA SER A 305 -14.19 21.21 16.26
C SER A 305 -15.71 21.17 16.19
N ALA A 306 -16.36 22.23 16.68
CA ALA A 306 -17.81 22.37 16.59
C ALA A 306 -18.29 22.34 15.13
N GLU A 307 -17.48 22.86 14.20
CA GLU A 307 -17.80 22.87 12.78
C GLU A 307 -17.72 21.47 12.17
N LEU A 308 -16.67 20.71 12.48
CA LEU A 308 -16.57 19.32 12.02
C LEU A 308 -17.73 18.46 12.53
N ARG A 309 -18.12 18.62 13.80
CA ARG A 309 -19.30 17.91 14.35
C ARG A 309 -20.58 18.29 13.63
N ARG A 310 -20.82 19.59 13.39
CA ARG A 310 -21.98 20.08 12.64
C ARG A 310 -22.04 19.49 11.24
N GLN A 311 -20.91 19.45 10.53
CA GLN A 311 -20.83 18.90 9.18
C GLN A 311 -21.05 17.38 9.17
N ARG A 312 -20.54 16.64 10.17
CA ARG A 312 -20.81 15.20 10.34
C ARG A 312 -22.29 14.93 10.55
N GLU A 313 -22.93 15.63 11.48
CA GLU A 313 -24.38 15.49 11.72
C GLU A 313 -25.20 15.78 10.46
N ARG A 314 -24.85 16.86 9.75
CA ARG A 314 -25.49 17.22 8.49
C ARG A 314 -25.29 16.14 7.43
N LEU A 315 -24.09 15.59 7.30
CA LEU A 315 -23.77 14.54 6.35
C LEU A 315 -24.58 13.26 6.64
N THR A 316 -24.72 12.86 7.91
CA THR A 316 -25.54 11.70 8.31
C THR A 316 -26.99 11.87 7.85
N ILE A 317 -27.60 13.03 8.14
CA ILE A 317 -28.97 13.35 7.70
C ILE A 317 -29.08 13.32 6.17
N LEU A 318 -28.08 13.85 5.47
CA LEU A 318 -28.08 13.91 4.01
C LEU A 318 -27.97 12.54 3.36
N ARG A 319 -27.20 11.61 3.94
CA ARG A 319 -27.12 10.23 3.48
C ARG A 319 -28.45 9.49 3.60
N GLU A 320 -29.18 9.73 4.69
CA GLU A 320 -30.51 9.14 4.89
C GLU A 320 -31.54 9.69 3.89
N LEU A 321 -31.49 11.00 3.63
CA LEU A 321 -32.44 11.67 2.73
C LEU A 321 -32.15 11.42 1.25
N TYR A 322 -30.87 11.30 0.88
CA TYR A 322 -30.41 11.24 -0.50
C TYR A 322 -29.41 10.09 -0.73
N PRO A 323 -29.80 8.82 -0.50
CA PRO A 323 -28.88 7.69 -0.55
C PRO A 323 -28.30 7.42 -1.96
N GLN A 324 -28.97 7.91 -3.01
CA GLN A 324 -28.53 7.72 -4.40
C GLN A 324 -27.51 8.75 -4.88
N HIS A 325 -27.24 9.79 -4.08
CA HIS A 325 -26.30 10.84 -4.46
C HIS A 325 -24.86 10.44 -4.17
N SER A 326 -23.93 10.92 -4.99
CA SER A 326 -22.51 10.65 -4.79
C SER A 326 -22.02 11.26 -3.47
N VAL A 327 -21.11 10.57 -2.79
CA VAL A 327 -20.51 11.01 -1.52
C VAL A 327 -19.94 12.42 -1.60
N PHE A 328 -19.23 12.73 -2.70
CA PHE A 328 -18.64 14.05 -2.92
C PHE A 328 -19.71 15.16 -3.03
N SER A 329 -20.85 14.90 -3.68
CA SER A 329 -21.94 15.87 -3.73
C SER A 329 -22.54 16.14 -2.34
N LEU A 330 -22.68 15.09 -1.53
CA LEU A 330 -23.16 15.20 -0.15
C LEU A 330 -22.17 15.96 0.73
N PHE A 331 -20.86 15.83 0.48
CA PHE A 331 -19.82 16.58 1.21
C PHE A 331 -19.89 18.08 0.93
N THR A 332 -19.99 18.48 -0.35
CA THR A 332 -20.17 19.87 -0.76
C THR A 332 -21.40 20.47 -0.06
N LYS A 333 -22.50 19.73 -0.06
CA LYS A 333 -23.74 20.13 0.61
C LYS A 333 -23.59 20.21 2.14
N ALA A 334 -22.86 19.28 2.77
CA ALA A 334 -22.62 19.29 4.21
C ALA A 334 -21.77 20.49 4.66
N ARG A 335 -20.80 20.90 3.83
CA ARG A 335 -19.98 22.11 4.03
C ARG A 335 -20.76 23.41 3.82
N GLY A 336 -21.95 23.34 3.22
CA GLY A 336 -22.83 24.49 3.00
C GLY A 336 -22.51 25.27 1.72
N THR A 337 -21.81 24.68 0.76
CA THR A 337 -21.43 25.33 -0.51
C THR A 337 -22.43 25.11 -1.65
N ASP A 338 -23.57 24.44 -1.43
CA ASP A 338 -24.58 24.16 -2.48
C ASP A 338 -26.05 24.15 -1.95
N GLU A 339 -27.02 24.46 -2.82
CA GLU A 339 -28.40 24.92 -2.52
C GLU A 339 -29.47 23.85 -2.19
N LEU A 340 -29.13 22.57 -2.06
CA LEU A 340 -30.15 21.60 -1.66
C LEU A 340 -30.49 21.79 -0.16
N MET A 341 -31.77 22.00 0.18
CA MET A 341 -32.18 22.31 1.55
C MET A 341 -31.96 21.13 2.53
N VAL A 342 -31.48 21.43 3.74
CA VAL A 342 -31.57 20.54 4.90
C VAL A 342 -32.79 20.97 5.71
N PRO A 343 -33.81 20.11 5.91
CA PRO A 343 -34.97 20.50 6.69
C PRO A 343 -34.56 20.82 8.14
N LYS A 344 -34.89 22.02 8.63
CA LYS A 344 -34.66 22.39 10.04
C LYS A 344 -35.45 21.44 10.95
N ARG A 345 -34.75 20.79 11.89
CA ARG A 345 -35.33 19.90 12.91
C ARG A 345 -36.39 20.68 13.71
N LYS A 346 -37.68 20.32 13.59
CA LYS A 346 -38.77 20.98 14.34
C LYS A 346 -38.60 20.69 15.84
N GLY A 347 -38.30 21.73 16.62
CA GLY A 347 -38.28 21.66 18.08
C GLY A 347 -39.65 21.23 18.64
N LYS A 348 -39.63 20.30 19.59
CA LYS A 348 -40.80 19.82 20.35
C LYS A 348 -41.45 21.02 21.06
N LYS A 349 -42.57 21.52 20.55
CA LYS A 349 -43.40 22.49 21.29
C LYS A 349 -44.02 21.78 22.48
N GLY A 350 -43.68 22.22 23.69
CA GLY A 350 -44.29 21.76 24.92
C GLY A 350 -45.82 21.96 24.89
N LYS A 351 -46.56 20.89 25.20
CA LYS A 351 -47.99 20.97 25.47
C LYS A 351 -48.18 21.75 26.78
N LYS A 352 -48.75 22.95 26.71
CA LYS A 352 -49.39 23.58 27.88
C LYS A 352 -50.65 22.77 28.20
N ALA A 353 -50.70 22.21 29.40
CA ALA A 353 -51.93 21.67 29.96
C ALA A 353 -52.92 22.83 30.18
N LYS A 354 -54.13 22.71 29.63
CA LYS A 354 -55.28 23.55 30.04
C LYS A 354 -56.00 22.79 31.14
N ALA A 355 -56.13 23.43 32.29
CA ALA A 355 -57.07 23.04 33.34
C ALA A 355 -58.50 23.27 32.83
N GLY A 356 -59.34 22.27 33.07
CA GLY A 356 -60.78 22.27 32.87
C GLY A 356 -61.34 21.16 33.74
#